data_AF-A0A2V2UBS7-F1
#
_entry.id   AF-A0A2V2UBS7-F1
#
_cell.length_a   1.000
_cell.length_b   1.000
_cell.length_c   1.000
_cell.angle_alpha   90.00
_cell.angle_beta   90.00
_cell.angle_gamma   90.00
#
_symmetry.space_group_name_H-M   'P 1'
#
loop_
_entity.id
_entity.type
_entity.pdbx_description
1 polymer ?
#
loop_
_entity_poly.entity_id
_entity_poly.type
_entity_poly.pdbx_seq_one_letter_code
_entity_poly.pdbx_strand_id
1 'polypeptide(L)' 'MLTRMARQWSSVEEARKSRVIVRRNLKHGGEISSKRVLQVTDYDELVYKLTLKYLQKGYDISNNTIPHVKNT' A
#
# COMPACT_ATOMS: atom_id res chain seq x y z
N MET A 1 21.07 17.17 -1.93
CA MET A 1 21.08 15.72 -2.22
C MET A 1 20.59 14.87 -1.03
N LEU A 2 21.05 15.14 0.21
CA LEU A 2 20.69 14.37 1.42
C LEU A 2 19.20 14.36 1.80
N THR A 3 18.50 15.49 1.64
CA THR A 3 17.08 15.62 2.00
C THR A 3 16.15 14.72 1.18
N ARG A 4 16.50 14.48 -0.09
CA ARG A 4 15.74 13.60 -0.99
C ARG A 4 15.90 12.13 -0.58
N MET A 5 17.11 11.73 -0.20
CA MET A 5 17.39 10.37 0.25
C MET A 5 16.73 10.07 1.59
N ALA A 6 16.80 11.00 2.55
CA ALA A 6 16.13 10.86 3.84
C ALA A 6 14.60 10.71 3.69
N ARG A 7 13.97 11.53 2.82
CA ARG A 7 12.54 11.42 2.53
C ARG A 7 12.18 10.09 1.87
N GLN A 8 12.96 9.67 0.88
CA GLN A 8 12.75 8.39 0.18
C GLN A 8 12.87 7.21 1.15
N TRP A 9 13.87 7.24 2.04
CA TRP A 9 14.11 6.20 3.03
C TRP A 9 12.97 6.09 4.05
N SER A 10 12.52 7.23 4.59
CA SER A 10 11.37 7.27 5.50
C SER A 10 10.10 6.71 4.83
N SER A 11 9.85 7.07 3.58
CA SER A 11 8.68 6.57 2.82
C SER A 11 8.70 5.05 2.60
N VAL A 12 9.89 4.45 2.47
CA VAL A 12 10.05 2.99 2.33
C VAL A 12 9.68 2.29 3.63
N GLU A 13 10.08 2.82 4.78
CA GLU A 13 9.81 2.20 6.07
C GLU A 13 8.31 2.28 6.42
N GLU A 14 7.68 3.42 6.18
CA GLU A 14 6.23 3.59 6.35
C GLU A 14 5.42 2.69 5.40
N ALA A 15 5.89 2.49 4.17
CA ALA A 15 5.25 1.57 3.23
C ALA A 15 5.36 0.10 3.68
N ARG A 16 6.46 -0.29 4.34
CA ARG A 16 6.61 -1.65 4.90
C ARG A 16 5.63 -1.89 6.05
N LYS A 17 5.46 -0.93 6.95
CA LYS A 17 4.47 -1.00 8.04
C LYS A 17 3.04 -1.08 7.48
N SER A 18 2.72 -0.19 6.55
CA SER A 18 1.43 -0.13 5.87
C SER A 18 1.09 -1.46 5.18
N ARG A 19 2.07 -2.07 4.48
CA ARG A 19 1.90 -3.38 3.84
C ARG A 19 1.51 -4.47 4.84
N VAL A 20 2.06 -4.49 6.05
CA VAL A 20 1.71 -5.48 7.07
C VAL A 20 0.26 -5.32 7.50
N ILE A 21 -0.18 -4.09 7.72
CA ILE A 21 -1.56 -3.76 8.10
C ILE A 21 -2.54 -4.17 6.99
N VAL A 22 -2.26 -3.77 5.75
CA VAL A 22 -3.11 -4.08 4.59
C VAL A 22 -3.22 -5.59 4.38
N ARG A 23 -2.12 -6.34 4.51
CA ARG A 23 -2.12 -7.80 4.38
C ARG A 23 -2.97 -8.50 5.44
N ARG A 24 -3.00 -7.99 6.68
CA ARG A 24 -3.87 -8.53 7.74
C ARG A 24 -5.34 -8.35 7.39
N ASN A 25 -5.73 -7.17 6.92
CA ASN A 25 -7.10 -6.91 6.47
C ASN A 25 -7.50 -7.85 5.32
N LEU A 26 -6.61 -8.02 4.34
CA LEU A 26 -6.82 -8.92 3.21
C LEU A 26 -6.98 -10.39 3.64
N LYS A 27 -6.24 -10.85 4.66
CA LYS A 27 -6.39 -12.21 5.20
C LYS A 27 -7.75 -12.46 5.85
N HIS A 28 -8.38 -11.43 6.44
CA HIS A 28 -9.64 -11.56 7.15
C HIS A 28 -10.86 -11.35 6.24
N GLY A 29 -10.75 -10.45 5.25
CA GLY A 29 -11.87 -10.07 4.39
C GLY A 29 -11.76 -10.52 2.93
N GLY A 30 -10.63 -11.07 2.49
CA GLY A 30 -10.37 -11.46 1.09
C GLY A 30 -10.14 -10.28 0.13
N GLU A 31 -10.64 -9.09 0.47
CA GLU A 31 -10.45 -7.85 -0.26
C GLU A 31 -10.29 -6.63 0.66
N ILE A 32 -9.71 -5.56 0.12
CA ILE A 32 -9.65 -4.25 0.78
C ILE A 32 -9.88 -3.15 -0.26
N SER A 33 -10.64 -2.13 0.11
CA SER A 33 -10.85 -0.96 -0.75
C SER A 33 -9.61 -0.06 -0.76
N SER A 34 -9.30 0.56 -1.89
CA SER A 34 -8.19 1.52 -1.95
C SER A 34 -8.38 2.73 -1.05
N LYS A 35 -9.63 3.14 -0.75
CA LYS A 35 -9.89 4.17 0.26
C LYS A 35 -9.31 3.78 1.62
N ARG A 36 -9.41 2.51 2.00
CA ARG A 36 -8.82 2.02 3.24
C ARG A 36 -7.29 1.96 3.16
N VAL A 37 -6.73 1.61 2.01
CA VAL A 37 -5.28 1.65 1.79
C VAL A 37 -4.75 3.09 1.94
N LEU A 38 -5.42 4.08 1.33
CA LEU A 38 -5.07 5.50 1.47
C LEU A 38 -5.10 5.97 2.93
N GLN A 39 -6.10 5.56 3.71
CA GLN A 39 -6.15 5.86 5.16
C GLN A 39 -4.98 5.24 5.93
N VAL A 40 -4.60 4.00 5.61
CA VAL A 40 -3.48 3.31 6.28
C VAL A 40 -2.16 4.01 5.96
N THR A 41 -2.02 4.58 4.76
CA THR A 41 -0.81 5.30 4.35
C THR A 41 -0.85 6.79 4.67
N ASP A 42 -1.79 7.23 5.50
CA ASP A 42 -2.00 8.65 5.86
C ASP A 42 -2.06 9.59 4.64
N TYR A 43 -2.67 9.11 3.55
CA TYR A 43 -2.77 9.82 2.28
C TYR A 43 -1.42 10.24 1.65
N ASP A 44 -0.27 9.74 2.15
CA ASP A 44 1.02 9.98 1.53
C ASP A 44 1.13 9.19 0.21
N GLU A 45 1.25 9.92 -0.89
CA GLU A 45 1.26 9.36 -2.24
C GLU A 45 2.42 8.38 -2.47
N LEU A 46 3.60 8.67 -1.94
CA LEU A 46 4.78 7.81 -2.12
C LEU A 46 4.63 6.52 -1.31
N VAL A 47 4.17 6.64 -0.07
CA VAL A 47 3.89 5.49 0.81
C VAL A 47 2.79 4.63 0.20
N TYR A 48 1.74 5.22 -0.35
CA TYR A 48 0.65 4.53 -1.05
C TYR A 48 1.16 3.72 -2.24
N LYS A 49 1.89 4.37 -3.17
CA LYS A 49 2.44 3.71 -4.37
C LYS A 49 3.40 2.57 -4.02
N LEU A 50 4.27 2.79 -3.02
CA LEU A 50 5.20 1.76 -2.54
C LEU A 50 4.46 0.59 -1.87
N THR A 51 3.43 0.88 -1.09
CA THR A 51 2.61 -0.14 -0.43
C THR A 51 1.93 -1.04 -1.47
N LEU A 52 1.29 -0.45 -2.50
CA LEU A 52 0.70 -1.22 -3.60
C LEU A 52 1.75 -2.05 -4.34
N LYS A 53 2.90 -1.45 -4.69
CA LYS A 53 4.01 -2.16 -5.34
C LYS A 53 4.46 -3.40 -4.55
N TYR A 54 4.46 -3.33 -3.23
CA TYR A 54 4.80 -4.49 -2.39
C TYR A 54 3.70 -5.54 -2.30
N LEU A 55 2.44 -5.17 -2.54
CA LEU A 55 1.30 -6.08 -2.54
C LEU A 55 1.11 -6.76 -3.91
N GLN A 56 1.54 -6.16 -5.01
CA GLN A 56 1.48 -6.80 -6.36
C GLN A 56 2.12 -8.20 -6.40
N LYS A 57 3.09 -8.47 -5.53
CA LYS A 57 3.58 -9.83 -5.28
C LYS A 57 2.58 -10.59 -4.38
N GLY A 58 1.53 -11.12 -4.98
CA GLY A 58 0.57 -12.03 -4.33
C GLY A 58 -0.86 -11.50 -4.18
N TYR A 59 -1.18 -10.35 -4.80
CA TYR A 59 -2.53 -9.79 -4.82
C TYR A 59 -2.84 -9.22 -6.19
N ASP A 60 -4.08 -9.40 -6.64
CA ASP A 60 -4.59 -8.72 -7.83
C ASP A 60 -4.93 -7.28 -7.46
N ILE A 61 -4.30 -6.35 -8.18
CA ILE A 61 -4.48 -4.90 -8.07
C ILE A 61 -4.87 -4.39 -9.46
N SER A 62 -5.88 -5.00 -10.06
CA SER A 62 -6.45 -4.55 -11.33
C SER A 62 -7.85 -4.00 -11.08
N ASN A 63 -7.98 -2.67 -11.07
CA ASN A 63 -9.22 -2.02 -11.51
C ASN A 63 -8.98 -0.50 -11.66
N ASN A 64 -9.20 0.04 -12.85
CA ASN A 64 -9.03 1.47 -13.12
C ASN A 64 -10.31 2.29 -12.81
N THR A 65 -11.42 1.62 -12.52
CA THR A 65 -12.73 2.23 -12.22
C THR A 65 -13.10 2.17 -10.73
N ILE A 66 -12.77 1.08 -10.02
CA ILE A 66 -12.92 0.99 -8.55
C ILE A 66 -11.74 0.22 -7.98
N PRO A 67 -10.67 0.90 -7.53
CA PRO A 67 -9.44 0.21 -7.16
C PRO A 67 -9.66 -0.61 -5.87
N HIS A 68 -9.46 -1.92 -6.02
CA HIS A 68 -9.52 -2.91 -4.95
C HIS A 68 -8.24 -3.74 -5.00
N VAL A 69 -7.81 -4.21 -3.82
CA VAL A 69 -6.78 -5.23 -3.71
C VAL A 69 -7.47 -6.52 -3.29
N LYS A 70 -7.25 -7.61 -4.03
CA LYS A 70 -7.87 -8.92 -3.80
C LYS A 70 -6.81 -10.03 -3.75
N ASN A 71 -7.07 -11.10 -3.00
CA ASN A 71 -6.28 -12.33 -3.15
C ASN A 71 -6.37 -12.81 -4.61
N THR A 72 -5.22 -13.18 -5.18
CA THR A 72 -5.18 -13.93 -6.45
C THR A 72 -5.64 -15.37 -6.21
#